data_AF-A0A6C0F9G2-F1
#
_entry.id   AF-A0A6C0F9G2-F1
#
_cell.length_a   1.000
_cell.length_b   1.000
_cell.length_c   1.000
_cell.angle_alpha   90.00
_cell.angle_beta   90.00
_cell.angle_gamma   90.00
#
_symmetry.space_group_name_H-M   'P 1'
#
loop_
_entity.id
_entity.type
_entity.pdbx_description
1 polymer ?
#
loop_
_entity_poly.entity_id
_entity_poly.type
_entity_poly.pdbx_seq_one_letter_code
_entity_poly.pdbx_strand_id
1 'polypeptide(L)'
;MDFFRNNDNLSLDDYKEILENYDSKFEILFNLKEGMKIGKTAQETEKKEQKQETEKKEQKQELEKKEQKQELEKKEQETEQKETEQKETKETEQELEKELEQELEKELEKKEQELEKKEQELKQKRKKKLMIKGEYCIYNNNMYQKLSRWWYNENREKTFGYLDKDFTKFVKYLDLIKIEVQSFNSIYYKKLSNNIKKLINRIIPGLYNLKKTYSDEKKIVAKVDSIILILIDFKTEISKKKIKKKIIAKSFLVKMYNKSYENDTKKFSNEV
;
A
#
# COMPACT_ATOMS: atom_id res chain seq x y z
N MET A 1 17.62 11.93 14.15
CA MET A 1 16.18 12.02 13.84
C MET A 1 16.02 11.80 12.36
N ASP A 2 15.28 10.74 12.01
CA ASP A 2 14.46 10.55 10.79
C ASP A 2 14.20 9.06 10.64
N PHE A 3 13.45 8.53 11.62
CA PHE A 3 12.91 7.18 11.64
C PHE A 3 11.46 7.21 11.15
N PHE A 4 11.19 7.92 10.04
CA PHE A 4 9.94 7.70 9.31
C PHE A 4 10.12 6.47 8.41
N ARG A 5 10.21 5.28 9.04
CA ARG A 5 9.73 4.08 8.35
C ARG A 5 8.23 4.28 8.19
N ASN A 6 7.80 4.73 7.02
CA ASN A 6 6.43 4.49 6.58
C ASN A 6 6.28 2.97 6.53
N ASN A 7 5.76 2.43 7.63
CA ASN A 7 5.77 1.02 7.98
C ASN A 7 4.64 0.30 7.24
N ASP A 8 4.50 0.54 5.94
CA ASP A 8 3.63 -0.20 5.05
C ASP A 8 4.44 -1.39 4.52
N ASN A 9 4.60 -2.43 5.35
CA ASN A 9 5.35 -3.67 5.07
C ASN A 9 4.76 -4.52 3.91
N LEU A 10 4.33 -3.90 2.82
CA LEU A 10 3.96 -4.58 1.58
C LEU A 10 5.24 -5.00 0.87
N SER A 11 5.31 -6.28 0.50
CA SER A 11 6.42 -6.76 -0.31
C SER A 11 6.26 -6.28 -1.75
N LEU A 12 7.33 -6.38 -2.54
CA LEU A 12 7.26 -6.14 -3.98
C LEU A 12 6.17 -7.00 -4.65
N ASP A 13 5.97 -8.23 -4.18
CA ASP A 13 4.94 -9.13 -4.73
C ASP A 13 3.53 -8.68 -4.36
N ASP A 14 3.34 -8.12 -3.16
CA ASP A 14 2.06 -7.50 -2.82
C ASP A 14 1.73 -6.33 -3.75
N TYR A 15 2.72 -5.48 -4.06
CA TYR A 15 2.54 -4.40 -5.01
C TYR A 15 2.23 -4.90 -6.43
N LYS A 16 2.85 -6.00 -6.87
CA LYS A 16 2.52 -6.62 -8.17
C LYS A 16 1.08 -7.14 -8.19
N GLU A 17 0.64 -7.83 -7.14
CA GLU A 17 -0.73 -8.34 -7.07
C GLU A 17 -1.77 -7.20 -7.05
N ILE A 18 -1.46 -6.10 -6.34
CA ILE A 18 -2.30 -4.90 -6.39
C ILE A 18 -2.33 -4.33 -7.82
N LEU A 19 -1.19 -4.30 -8.53
CA LEU A 19 -1.16 -3.85 -9.92
C LEU A 19 -1.98 -4.74 -10.86
N GLU A 20 -1.92 -6.05 -10.68
CA GLU A 20 -2.73 -7.01 -11.45
C GLU A 20 -4.22 -6.79 -11.22
N ASN A 21 -4.63 -6.49 -9.99
CA ASN A 21 -6.00 -6.06 -9.69
C ASN A 21 -6.36 -4.82 -10.52
N TYR A 22 -5.52 -3.79 -10.58
CA TYR A 22 -5.81 -2.61 -11.39
C TYR A 22 -5.80 -2.88 -12.90
N ASP A 23 -4.87 -3.68 -13.42
CA ASP A 23 -4.81 -4.01 -14.85
C ASP A 23 -6.08 -4.74 -15.30
N SER A 24 -6.56 -5.69 -14.50
CA SER A 24 -7.82 -6.40 -14.77
C SER A 24 -9.04 -5.48 -14.64
N LYS A 25 -9.17 -4.72 -13.54
CA LYS A 25 -10.38 -3.90 -13.30
C LYS A 25 -10.50 -2.72 -14.27
N PHE A 26 -9.39 -2.18 -14.73
CA PHE A 26 -9.38 -1.10 -15.71
C PHE A 26 -9.33 -1.59 -17.16
N GLU A 27 -9.38 -2.90 -17.40
CA GLU A 27 -9.36 -3.46 -18.75
C GLU A 27 -10.46 -2.89 -19.65
N ILE A 28 -11.63 -2.65 -19.08
CA ILE A 28 -12.77 -2.02 -19.76
C ILE A 28 -12.44 -0.65 -20.36
N LEU A 29 -11.46 0.07 -19.81
CA LEU A 29 -11.05 1.39 -20.28
C LEU A 29 -10.12 1.26 -21.49
N PHE A 30 -9.41 0.15 -21.69
CA PHE A 30 -8.40 0.04 -22.75
C PHE A 30 -9.01 0.19 -24.14
N ASN A 31 -10.24 -0.29 -24.32
CA ASN A 31 -10.95 -0.28 -25.60
C ASN A 31 -12.25 0.54 -25.56
N LEU A 32 -12.42 1.39 -24.53
CA LEU A 32 -13.62 2.20 -24.39
C LEU A 32 -13.69 3.23 -25.53
N LYS A 33 -14.73 3.14 -26.35
CA LYS A 33 -14.97 4.08 -27.46
C LYS A 33 -15.87 5.22 -27.05
N GLU A 34 -15.80 6.32 -27.78
CA GLU A 34 -16.70 7.45 -27.61
C GLU A 34 -18.17 7.02 -27.77
N GLY A 35 -19.02 7.54 -26.89
CA GLY A 35 -20.43 7.16 -26.76
C GLY A 35 -20.67 5.93 -25.87
N MET A 36 -19.64 5.11 -25.59
CA MET A 36 -19.77 4.00 -24.63
C MET A 36 -19.75 4.53 -23.19
N LYS A 37 -20.59 3.94 -22.35
CA LYS A 37 -20.70 4.27 -20.91
C LYS A 37 -20.24 3.11 -20.06
N ILE A 38 -19.83 3.40 -18.83
CA ILE A 38 -19.38 2.40 -17.87
C ILE A 38 -20.34 2.32 -16.68
N GLY A 39 -20.41 1.16 -16.05
CA GLY A 39 -21.03 0.94 -14.75
C GLY A 39 -20.29 -0.15 -13.98
N LYS A 40 -20.88 -0.63 -12.89
CA LYS A 40 -20.40 -1.82 -12.19
C LYS A 40 -21.51 -2.83 -12.04
N THR A 41 -21.19 -4.11 -12.24
CA THR A 41 -22.14 -5.16 -11.91
C THR A 41 -22.31 -5.19 -10.40
N ALA A 42 -23.56 -5.12 -9.95
CA ALA A 42 -23.89 -5.31 -8.54
C ALA A 42 -23.59 -6.77 -8.16
N GLN A 43 -22.36 -7.04 -7.72
CA GLN A 43 -22.14 -8.16 -6.83
C GLN A 43 -22.62 -7.72 -5.44
N GLU A 44 -23.46 -8.55 -4.84
CA GLU A 44 -24.12 -8.39 -3.52
C GLU A 44 -23.15 -8.24 -2.33
N THR A 45 -21.88 -7.94 -2.58
CA THR A 45 -20.80 -7.88 -1.59
C THR A 45 -20.83 -6.62 -0.73
N GLU A 46 -21.41 -5.50 -1.20
CA GLU A 46 -21.40 -4.25 -0.41
C GLU A 46 -22.43 -4.24 0.74
N LYS A 47 -23.49 -5.07 0.71
CA LYS A 47 -24.46 -5.17 1.83
C LYS A 47 -24.02 -6.10 2.97
N LYS A 48 -23.10 -7.04 2.73
CA LYS A 48 -22.61 -7.96 3.77
C LYS A 48 -21.51 -7.37 4.66
N GLU A 49 -20.72 -6.42 4.14
CA GLU A 49 -19.56 -5.88 4.87
C GLU A 49 -19.92 -4.85 5.94
N GLN A 50 -20.97 -4.02 5.74
CA GLN A 50 -21.44 -3.08 6.79
C GLN A 50 -22.09 -3.81 7.98
N LYS A 51 -22.68 -5.00 7.74
CA LYS A 51 -23.22 -5.85 8.82
C LYS A 51 -22.11 -6.54 9.62
N GLN A 52 -21.09 -7.07 8.93
CA GLN A 52 -19.95 -7.75 9.57
C GLN A 52 -19.01 -6.81 10.36
N GLU A 53 -18.93 -5.53 10.00
CA GLU A 53 -18.12 -4.54 10.73
C GLU A 53 -18.78 -4.06 12.03
N THR A 54 -20.11 -4.22 12.13
CA THR A 54 -20.89 -3.92 13.35
C THR A 54 -20.88 -5.12 14.31
N GLU A 55 -21.04 -6.35 13.80
CA GLU A 55 -20.99 -7.59 14.60
C GLU A 55 -19.58 -7.86 15.18
N LYS A 56 -18.50 -7.47 14.48
CA LYS A 56 -17.12 -7.60 15.00
C LYS A 56 -16.76 -6.61 16.10
N LYS A 57 -17.48 -5.50 16.24
CA LYS A 57 -17.29 -4.55 17.35
C LYS A 57 -17.93 -5.05 18.65
N GLU A 58 -19.03 -5.80 18.56
CA GLU A 58 -19.70 -6.39 19.72
C GLU A 58 -18.95 -7.61 20.27
N GLN A 59 -18.39 -8.47 19.40
CA GLN A 59 -17.56 -9.61 19.85
C GLN A 59 -16.25 -9.20 20.52
N LYS A 60 -15.70 -8.03 20.17
CA LYS A 60 -14.46 -7.51 20.79
C LYS A 60 -14.69 -7.01 22.22
N GLN A 61 -15.89 -6.53 22.54
CA GLN A 61 -16.25 -6.13 23.91
C GLN A 61 -16.61 -7.31 24.82
N GLU A 62 -16.92 -8.48 24.25
CA GLU A 62 -17.23 -9.70 25.01
C GLU A 62 -15.96 -10.49 25.40
N LEU A 63 -14.90 -10.45 24.57
CA LEU A 63 -13.60 -11.04 24.89
C LEU A 63 -12.87 -10.27 26.01
N GLU A 64 -12.89 -8.92 25.98
CA GLU A 64 -12.25 -8.07 27.01
C GLU A 64 -12.89 -8.25 28.41
N LYS A 65 -14.15 -8.69 28.48
CA LYS A 65 -14.83 -9.04 29.75
C LYS A 65 -14.48 -10.43 30.28
N LYS A 66 -14.05 -11.36 29.43
CA LYS A 66 -13.64 -12.71 29.84
C LYS A 66 -12.21 -12.74 30.38
N GLU A 67 -11.31 -11.94 29.81
CA GLU A 67 -9.92 -11.83 30.28
C GLU A 67 -9.81 -11.19 31.67
N GLN A 68 -10.64 -10.17 31.97
CA GLN A 68 -10.68 -9.56 33.32
C GLN A 68 -11.27 -10.48 34.41
N LYS A 69 -12.05 -11.50 34.03
CA LYS A 69 -12.65 -12.44 34.98
C LYS A 69 -11.71 -13.59 35.36
N GLN A 70 -10.82 -14.00 34.44
CA GLN A 70 -9.80 -15.03 34.70
C GLN A 70 -8.59 -14.50 35.49
N GLU A 71 -8.33 -13.19 35.45
CA GLU A 71 -7.24 -12.56 36.22
C GLU A 71 -7.61 -12.35 37.71
N LEU A 72 -8.91 -12.33 38.04
CA LEU A 72 -9.39 -12.26 39.43
C LEU A 72 -9.48 -13.63 40.12
N GLU A 73 -9.82 -14.70 39.39
CA GLU A 73 -9.88 -16.06 39.97
C GLU A 73 -8.48 -16.67 40.23
N LYS A 74 -7.43 -16.21 39.54
CA LYS A 74 -6.04 -16.61 39.83
C LYS A 74 -5.43 -15.96 41.09
N LYS A 75 -6.10 -14.98 41.70
CA LYS A 75 -5.62 -14.31 42.93
C LYS A 75 -6.22 -14.86 44.23
N GLU A 76 -7.17 -15.78 44.17
CA GLU A 76 -7.84 -16.35 45.36
C GLU A 76 -7.43 -17.79 45.71
N GLN A 77 -6.47 -18.41 45.01
CA GLN A 77 -6.03 -19.79 45.28
C GLN A 77 -4.58 -19.96 45.77
N GLU A 78 -3.89 -18.86 46.14
CA GLU A 78 -2.51 -18.92 46.69
C GLU A 78 -2.40 -18.63 48.21
N THR A 79 -3.50 -18.79 48.95
CA THR A 79 -3.43 -18.84 50.42
C THR A 79 -4.24 -20.01 50.94
N GLU A 80 -3.66 -21.20 50.85
CA GLU A 80 -3.68 -22.22 51.91
C GLU A 80 -2.95 -23.47 51.44
N GLN A 81 -1.69 -23.63 51.84
CA GLN A 81 -1.20 -24.80 52.57
C GLN A 81 0.30 -24.68 52.80
N LYS A 82 0.69 -24.64 54.08
CA LYS A 82 2.04 -24.83 54.57
C LYS A 82 2.09 -26.13 55.35
N GLU A 83 3.31 -26.67 55.42
CA GLU A 83 3.82 -27.75 56.28
C GLU A 83 3.59 -29.16 55.72
N THR A 84 4.58 -30.03 55.51
CA THR A 84 5.91 -30.30 56.12
C THR A 84 6.66 -31.18 55.07
N GLU A 85 7.98 -31.29 54.90
CA GLU A 85 9.06 -31.65 55.82
C GLU A 85 10.38 -31.67 55.00
N GLN A 86 11.53 -31.49 55.65
CA GLN A 86 12.86 -31.31 55.04
C GLN A 86 13.56 -32.65 54.71
N LYS A 87 13.96 -32.86 53.44
CA LYS A 87 15.21 -33.51 52.96
C LYS A 87 15.04 -33.82 51.47
N GLU A 88 15.77 -33.09 50.62
CA GLU A 88 15.78 -33.06 49.14
C GLU A 88 15.47 -31.61 48.75
N THR A 89 16.47 -30.73 48.74
CA THR A 89 16.24 -29.27 48.72
C THR A 89 17.20 -28.52 47.80
N LYS A 90 17.74 -29.22 46.80
CA LYS A 90 18.49 -28.59 45.68
C LYS A 90 18.13 -29.21 44.34
N GLU A 91 17.80 -30.50 44.30
CA GLU A 91 17.36 -31.18 43.08
C GLU A 91 15.90 -30.82 42.73
N THR A 92 15.01 -30.74 43.73
CA THR A 92 13.61 -30.30 43.59
C THR A 92 13.46 -28.81 43.22
N GLU A 93 14.28 -27.92 43.78
CA GLU A 93 14.29 -26.50 43.40
C GLU A 93 14.78 -26.30 41.95
N GLN A 94 15.80 -27.05 41.53
CA GLN A 94 16.32 -27.01 40.17
C GLN A 94 15.36 -27.65 39.15
N GLU A 95 14.58 -28.66 39.53
CA GLU A 95 13.52 -29.22 38.68
C GLU A 95 12.36 -28.24 38.54
N LEU A 96 11.93 -27.60 39.62
CA LEU A 96 10.91 -26.54 39.59
C LEU A 96 11.33 -25.33 38.75
N GLU A 97 12.57 -24.86 38.87
CA GLU A 97 13.10 -23.77 38.04
C GLU A 97 13.10 -24.14 36.55
N LYS A 98 13.50 -25.37 36.21
CA LYS A 98 13.47 -25.86 34.82
C LYS A 98 12.06 -26.00 34.27
N GLU A 99 11.10 -26.46 35.07
CA GLU A 99 9.70 -26.52 34.67
C GLU A 99 9.14 -25.13 34.40
N LEU A 100 9.45 -24.16 35.28
CA LEU A 100 9.05 -22.76 35.12
C LEU A 100 9.67 -22.13 33.87
N GLU A 101 10.96 -22.37 33.59
CA GLU A 101 11.63 -21.91 32.38
C GLU A 101 10.99 -22.50 31.11
N GLN A 102 10.67 -23.79 31.12
CA GLN A 102 9.98 -24.45 30.00
C GLN A 102 8.57 -23.92 29.78
N GLU A 103 7.82 -23.60 30.83
CA GLU A 103 6.51 -22.95 30.70
C GLU A 103 6.62 -21.54 30.15
N LEU A 104 7.59 -20.76 30.60
CA LEU A 104 7.86 -19.41 30.12
C LEU A 104 8.23 -19.41 28.63
N GLU A 105 9.09 -20.34 28.20
CA GLU A 105 9.48 -20.51 26.80
C GLU A 105 8.27 -20.87 25.92
N LYS A 106 7.42 -21.79 26.38
CA LYS A 106 6.15 -22.12 25.69
C LYS A 106 5.20 -20.92 25.60
N GLU A 107 5.15 -20.07 26.62
CA GLU A 107 4.30 -18.88 26.60
C GLU A 107 4.85 -17.79 25.66
N LEU A 108 6.17 -17.59 25.64
CA LEU A 108 6.84 -16.69 24.70
C LEU A 108 6.63 -17.14 23.25
N GLU A 109 6.81 -18.43 22.96
CA GLU A 109 6.58 -18.99 21.63
C GLU A 109 5.13 -18.75 21.16
N LYS A 110 4.15 -18.98 22.05
CA LYS A 110 2.73 -18.68 21.75
C LYS A 110 2.50 -17.21 21.44
N LYS A 111 3.10 -16.30 22.21
CA LYS A 111 2.99 -14.84 21.99
C LYS A 111 3.64 -14.41 20.68
N GLU A 112 4.79 -14.97 20.34
CA GLU A 112 5.46 -14.70 19.05
C GLU A 112 4.60 -15.16 17.87
N GLN A 113 4.05 -16.37 17.92
CA GLN A 113 3.13 -16.88 16.90
C GLN A 113 1.86 -16.03 16.77
N GLU A 114 1.30 -15.54 17.88
CA GLU A 114 0.14 -14.67 17.86
C GLU A 114 0.44 -13.30 17.24
N LEU A 115 1.60 -12.72 17.56
CA LEU A 115 2.08 -11.48 16.97
C LEU A 115 2.28 -11.61 15.46
N GLU A 116 2.88 -12.72 15.00
CA GLU A 116 3.08 -12.98 13.58
C GLU A 116 1.75 -13.06 12.83
N LYS A 117 0.77 -13.79 13.37
CA LYS A 117 -0.59 -13.87 12.81
C LYS A 117 -1.23 -12.48 12.72
N LYS A 118 -1.14 -11.68 13.77
CA LYS A 118 -1.67 -10.30 13.79
C LYS A 118 -1.01 -9.42 12.73
N GLU A 119 0.31 -9.54 12.54
CA GLU A 119 1.03 -8.78 11.51
C GLU A 119 0.57 -9.20 10.10
N GLN A 120 0.43 -10.50 9.84
CA GLN A 120 -0.06 -11.02 8.56
C GLN A 120 -1.50 -10.55 8.26
N GLU A 121 -2.39 -10.59 9.24
CA GLU A 121 -3.77 -10.09 9.10
C GLU A 121 -3.82 -8.59 8.80
N LEU A 122 -3.02 -7.80 9.50
CA LEU A 122 -2.89 -6.36 9.26
C LEU A 122 -2.39 -6.07 7.85
N LYS A 123 -1.38 -6.82 7.40
CA LYS A 123 -0.82 -6.72 6.06
C LYS A 123 -1.85 -7.05 4.98
N GLN A 124 -2.59 -8.14 5.14
CA GLN A 124 -3.69 -8.50 4.23
C GLN A 124 -4.80 -7.44 4.21
N LYS A 125 -5.16 -6.89 5.37
CA LYS A 125 -6.18 -5.83 5.46
C LYS A 125 -5.74 -4.57 4.72
N ARG A 126 -4.47 -4.17 4.86
CA ARG A 126 -3.89 -3.03 4.13
C ARG A 126 -3.89 -3.26 2.62
N LYS A 127 -3.45 -4.43 2.18
CA LYS A 127 -3.48 -4.84 0.77
C LYS A 127 -4.90 -4.75 0.18
N LYS A 128 -5.88 -5.37 0.84
CA LYS A 128 -7.30 -5.33 0.41
C LYS A 128 -7.86 -3.91 0.35
N LYS A 129 -7.42 -3.00 1.22
CA LYS A 129 -7.84 -1.59 1.21
C LYS A 129 -7.39 -0.86 -0.06
N LEU A 130 -6.26 -1.26 -0.63
CA LEU A 130 -5.70 -0.70 -1.87
C LEU A 130 -6.28 -1.32 -3.14
N MET A 131 -7.12 -2.35 -3.06
CA MET A 131 -7.70 -3.01 -4.23
C MET A 131 -9.09 -2.46 -4.59
N ILE A 132 -9.43 -2.53 -5.88
CA ILE A 132 -10.78 -2.26 -6.38
C ILE A 132 -11.67 -3.47 -6.12
N LYS A 133 -12.90 -3.19 -5.65
CA LYS A 133 -13.96 -4.19 -5.47
C LYS A 133 -14.96 -4.12 -6.63
N GLY A 134 -15.55 -5.27 -6.96
CA GLY A 134 -16.52 -5.42 -8.05
C GLY A 134 -15.87 -5.46 -9.43
N GLU A 135 -16.68 -5.69 -10.45
CA GLU A 135 -16.26 -5.64 -11.85
C GLU A 135 -16.92 -4.46 -12.57
N TYR A 136 -16.18 -3.87 -13.49
CA TYR A 136 -16.74 -2.87 -14.40
C TYR A 136 -17.49 -3.55 -15.54
N CYS A 137 -18.53 -2.89 -16.04
CA CYS A 137 -19.23 -3.29 -17.25
C CYS A 137 -19.35 -2.12 -18.24
N ILE A 138 -19.46 -2.46 -19.53
CA ILE A 138 -19.60 -1.50 -20.62
C ILE A 138 -21.04 -1.53 -21.14
N TYR A 139 -21.59 -0.34 -21.35
CA TYR A 139 -22.85 -0.11 -22.03
C TYR A 139 -22.56 0.49 -23.41
N ASN A 140 -22.69 -0.33 -24.44
CA ASN A 140 -22.41 0.03 -25.83
C ASN A 140 -23.30 1.20 -26.31
N ASN A 141 -22.79 2.01 -27.23
CA ASN A 141 -23.54 3.13 -27.80
C ASN A 141 -24.61 2.63 -28.78
N ASN A 142 -25.77 2.23 -28.26
CA ASN A 142 -26.91 1.78 -29.05
C ASN A 142 -28.23 2.27 -28.43
N MET A 143 -29.35 2.09 -29.13
CA MET A 143 -30.68 2.53 -28.67
C MET A 143 -31.04 1.94 -27.29
N TYR A 144 -30.59 0.71 -27.02
CA TYR A 144 -30.85 0.00 -25.77
C TYR A 144 -29.89 0.38 -24.63
N GLN A 145 -28.92 1.27 -24.85
CA GLN A 145 -27.97 1.71 -23.83
C GLN A 145 -28.69 2.35 -22.64
N LYS A 146 -29.68 3.21 -22.91
CA LYS A 146 -30.44 3.88 -21.85
C LYS A 146 -31.29 2.89 -21.05
N LEU A 147 -31.96 1.95 -21.73
CA LEU A 147 -32.82 0.94 -21.13
C LEU A 147 -32.03 -0.04 -20.27
N SER A 148 -30.91 -0.56 -20.79
CA SER A 148 -30.02 -1.44 -20.02
C SER A 148 -29.46 -0.75 -18.78
N ARG A 149 -28.97 0.48 -18.91
CA ARG A 149 -28.51 1.25 -17.74
C ARG A 149 -29.63 1.52 -16.73
N TRP A 150 -30.84 1.82 -17.19
CA TRP A 150 -31.97 2.00 -16.30
C TRP A 150 -32.33 0.71 -15.54
N TRP A 151 -32.35 -0.44 -16.22
CA TRP A 151 -32.61 -1.75 -15.62
C TRP A 151 -31.61 -2.10 -14.50
N TYR A 152 -30.33 -1.74 -14.68
CA TYR A 152 -29.28 -1.92 -13.68
C TYR A 152 -29.14 -0.75 -12.69
N ASN A 153 -30.07 0.21 -12.72
CA ASN A 153 -30.03 1.43 -11.90
C ASN A 153 -28.68 2.18 -12.02
N GLU A 154 -28.09 2.21 -13.21
CA GLU A 154 -26.79 2.80 -13.52
C GLU A 154 -26.93 4.23 -14.07
N ASN A 155 -26.60 5.22 -13.25
CA ASN A 155 -26.72 6.63 -13.58
C ASN A 155 -25.35 7.35 -13.60
N ARG A 156 -25.36 8.62 -14.01
CA ARG A 156 -24.14 9.44 -14.11
C ARG A 156 -23.43 9.61 -12.76
N GLU A 157 -24.21 9.75 -11.68
CA GLU A 157 -23.68 9.92 -10.33
C GLU A 157 -22.94 8.66 -9.85
N LYS A 158 -23.47 7.47 -10.16
CA LYS A 158 -22.77 6.20 -9.90
C LYS A 158 -21.49 6.09 -10.70
N THR A 159 -21.53 6.42 -12.00
CA THR A 159 -20.33 6.48 -12.83
C THR A 159 -19.27 7.41 -12.22
N PHE A 160 -19.66 8.60 -11.78
CA PHE A 160 -18.79 9.52 -11.06
C PHE A 160 -18.22 8.87 -9.78
N GLY A 161 -19.07 8.27 -8.96
CA GLY A 161 -18.67 7.62 -7.72
C GLY A 161 -17.69 6.46 -7.92
N TYR A 162 -17.85 5.67 -9.00
CA TYR A 162 -16.91 4.60 -9.34
C TYR A 162 -15.55 5.15 -9.73
N LEU A 163 -15.52 6.16 -10.61
CA LEU A 163 -14.29 6.83 -11.02
C LEU A 163 -13.58 7.43 -9.80
N ASP A 164 -14.29 8.16 -8.96
CA ASP A 164 -13.73 8.81 -7.78
C ASP A 164 -13.17 7.79 -6.78
N LYS A 165 -13.95 6.79 -6.40
CA LYS A 165 -13.57 5.77 -5.41
C LYS A 165 -12.38 4.95 -5.88
N ASP A 166 -12.39 4.47 -7.11
CA ASP A 166 -11.38 3.54 -7.61
C ASP A 166 -10.08 4.24 -8.01
N PHE A 167 -10.16 5.40 -8.67
CA PHE A 167 -8.94 6.16 -8.96
C PHE A 167 -8.34 6.78 -7.71
N THR A 168 -9.12 7.13 -6.68
CA THR A 168 -8.54 7.54 -5.38
C THR A 168 -7.71 6.42 -4.77
N LYS A 169 -8.16 5.17 -4.85
CA LYS A 169 -7.36 4.02 -4.40
C LYS A 169 -6.12 3.83 -5.27
N PHE A 170 -6.28 3.96 -6.59
CA PHE A 170 -5.17 3.81 -7.51
C PHE A 170 -4.09 4.86 -7.24
N VAL A 171 -4.46 6.13 -7.07
CA VAL A 171 -3.54 7.22 -6.73
C VAL A 171 -2.82 6.94 -5.42
N LYS A 172 -3.51 6.47 -4.36
CA LYS A 172 -2.85 6.05 -3.11
C LYS A 172 -1.81 4.95 -3.35
N TYR A 173 -2.13 3.96 -4.16
CA TYR A 173 -1.16 2.93 -4.56
C TYR A 173 0.02 3.55 -5.32
N LEU A 174 -0.21 4.48 -6.25
CA LEU A 174 0.84 5.18 -6.98
C LEU A 174 1.77 5.96 -6.04
N ASP A 175 1.22 6.64 -5.03
CA ASP A 175 2.00 7.41 -4.06
C ASP A 175 2.91 6.50 -3.22
N LEU A 176 2.43 5.31 -2.82
CA LEU A 176 3.26 4.32 -2.14
C LEU A 176 4.43 3.86 -3.03
N ILE A 177 4.15 3.58 -4.31
CA ILE A 177 5.22 3.23 -5.27
C ILE A 177 6.22 4.36 -5.45
N LYS A 178 5.78 5.63 -5.49
CA LYS A 178 6.69 6.78 -5.58
C LYS A 178 7.68 6.78 -4.41
N ILE A 179 7.20 6.56 -3.18
CA ILE A 179 8.03 6.52 -1.97
C ILE A 179 9.06 5.39 -2.07
N GLU A 180 8.63 4.18 -2.44
CA GLU A 180 9.50 3.01 -2.59
C GLU A 180 10.58 3.21 -3.66
N VAL A 181 10.21 3.74 -4.82
CA VAL A 181 11.13 4.03 -5.94
C VAL A 181 12.16 5.10 -5.57
N GLN A 182 11.79 6.09 -4.75
CA GLN A 182 12.69 7.17 -4.35
C GLN A 182 13.67 6.73 -3.26
N SER A 183 13.21 5.89 -2.33
CA SER A 183 13.93 5.42 -1.14
C SER A 183 14.98 4.36 -1.46
N PHE A 184 14.67 3.42 -2.37
CA PHE A 184 15.57 2.31 -2.70
C PHE A 184 16.13 2.43 -4.11
N ASN A 185 17.44 2.18 -4.26
CA ASN A 185 18.07 2.08 -5.58
C ASN A 185 17.72 0.70 -6.18
N SER A 186 16.58 0.57 -6.86
CA SER A 186 15.98 -0.75 -7.11
C SER A 186 15.60 -0.98 -8.58
N ILE A 187 16.38 -1.84 -9.23
CA ILE A 187 16.08 -2.39 -10.57
C ILE A 187 14.69 -3.07 -10.58
N TYR A 188 14.27 -3.66 -9.47
CA TYR A 188 12.99 -4.35 -9.36
C TYR A 188 11.80 -3.38 -9.36
N TYR A 189 11.87 -2.28 -8.61
CA TYR A 189 10.85 -1.23 -8.63
C TYR A 189 10.83 -0.48 -9.96
N LYS A 190 11.94 -0.47 -10.72
CA LYS A 190 11.96 0.02 -12.10
C LYS A 190 11.09 -0.83 -13.03
N LYS A 191 11.10 -2.16 -12.92
CA LYS A 191 10.23 -3.06 -13.70
C LYS A 191 8.76 -2.78 -13.36
N LEU A 192 8.45 -2.71 -12.06
CA LEU A 192 7.10 -2.40 -11.58
C LEU A 192 6.62 -1.03 -12.10
N SER A 193 7.46 0.01 -11.96
CA SER A 193 7.20 1.36 -12.49
C SER A 193 6.91 1.35 -13.99
N ASN A 194 7.66 0.58 -14.77
CA ASN A 194 7.42 0.45 -16.21
C ASN A 194 6.10 -0.24 -16.52
N ASN A 195 5.71 -1.25 -15.75
CA ASN A 195 4.40 -1.90 -15.90
C ASN A 195 3.26 -0.93 -15.57
N ILE A 196 3.40 -0.13 -14.51
CA ILE A 196 2.42 0.91 -14.18
C ILE A 196 2.33 1.96 -15.31
N LYS A 197 3.46 2.39 -15.90
CA LYS A 197 3.44 3.29 -17.07
C LYS A 197 2.67 2.69 -18.24
N LYS A 198 2.86 1.40 -18.51
CA LYS A 198 2.13 0.69 -19.58
C LYS A 198 0.63 0.67 -19.29
N LEU A 199 0.23 0.33 -18.07
CA LEU A 199 -1.17 0.37 -17.65
C LEU A 199 -1.75 1.77 -17.86
N ILE A 200 -1.09 2.82 -17.37
CA ILE A 200 -1.55 4.21 -17.54
C ILE A 200 -1.70 4.57 -19.04
N ASN A 201 -0.73 4.19 -19.88
CA ASN A 201 -0.83 4.44 -21.33
C ASN A 201 -2.05 3.76 -21.97
N ARG A 202 -2.47 2.59 -21.47
CA ARG A 202 -3.67 1.89 -21.95
C ARG A 202 -4.95 2.55 -21.43
N ILE A 203 -4.95 3.06 -20.21
CA ILE A 203 -6.14 3.68 -19.59
C ILE A 203 -6.45 5.06 -20.16
N ILE A 204 -5.44 5.90 -20.39
CA ILE A 204 -5.61 7.32 -20.78
C ILE A 204 -6.53 7.49 -22.02
N PRO A 205 -6.36 6.75 -23.13
CA PRO A 205 -7.27 6.87 -24.28
C PRO A 205 -8.73 6.58 -23.94
N GLY A 206 -8.97 5.56 -23.11
CA GLY A 206 -10.31 5.23 -22.60
C GLY A 206 -10.92 6.36 -21.78
N LEU A 207 -10.13 6.97 -20.89
CA LEU A 207 -10.55 8.12 -20.11
C LEU A 207 -10.90 9.32 -21.00
N TYR A 208 -10.11 9.61 -22.04
CA TYR A 208 -10.46 10.66 -23.01
C TYR A 208 -11.78 10.37 -23.73
N ASN A 209 -12.01 9.13 -24.15
CA ASN A 209 -13.27 8.75 -24.77
C ASN A 209 -14.45 8.84 -23.79
N LEU A 210 -14.25 8.48 -22.52
CA LEU A 210 -15.24 8.64 -21.47
C LEU A 210 -15.59 10.13 -21.25
N LYS A 211 -14.57 11.01 -21.23
CA LYS A 211 -14.77 12.46 -21.16
C LYS A 211 -15.62 12.97 -22.32
N LYS A 212 -15.36 12.52 -23.55
CA LYS A 212 -16.16 12.90 -24.71
C LYS A 212 -17.60 12.40 -24.64
N THR A 213 -17.80 11.15 -24.19
CA THR A 213 -19.15 10.57 -23.97
C THR A 213 -19.99 11.42 -23.02
N TYR A 214 -19.35 12.05 -22.03
CA TYR A 214 -19.99 12.88 -21.01
C TYR A 214 -19.69 14.36 -21.19
N SER A 215 -19.51 14.84 -22.42
CA SER A 215 -19.14 16.24 -22.71
C SER A 215 -20.13 17.28 -22.17
N ASP A 216 -21.39 16.89 -21.95
CA ASP A 216 -22.44 17.70 -21.33
C ASP A 216 -22.41 17.70 -19.79
N GLU A 217 -21.68 16.77 -19.17
CA GLU A 217 -21.62 16.56 -17.72
C GLU A 217 -20.32 17.10 -17.12
N LYS A 218 -20.32 18.40 -16.77
CA LYS A 218 -19.13 19.12 -16.26
C LYS A 218 -18.43 18.40 -15.09
N LYS A 219 -19.21 17.79 -14.19
CA LYS A 219 -18.68 17.10 -13.00
C LYS A 219 -17.84 15.86 -13.38
N ILE A 220 -18.32 15.05 -14.33
CA ILE A 220 -17.58 13.88 -14.83
C ILE A 220 -16.37 14.33 -15.63
N VAL A 221 -16.53 15.33 -16.51
CA VAL A 221 -15.43 15.87 -17.32
C VAL A 221 -14.28 16.33 -16.43
N ALA A 222 -14.56 17.15 -15.42
CA ALA A 222 -13.55 17.65 -14.48
C ALA A 222 -12.87 16.51 -13.69
N LYS A 223 -13.64 15.49 -13.27
CA LYS A 223 -13.08 14.33 -12.57
C LYS A 223 -12.13 13.54 -13.47
N VAL A 224 -12.51 13.30 -14.72
CA VAL A 224 -11.67 12.59 -15.69
C VAL A 224 -10.40 13.38 -16.00
N ASP A 225 -10.49 14.70 -16.18
CA ASP A 225 -9.31 15.55 -16.38
C ASP A 225 -8.36 15.51 -15.19
N SER A 226 -8.89 15.59 -13.97
CA SER A 226 -8.10 15.46 -12.74
C SER A 226 -7.37 14.12 -12.67
N ILE A 227 -8.05 13.02 -13.01
CA ILE A 227 -7.44 11.69 -13.06
C ILE A 227 -6.30 11.66 -14.08
N ILE A 228 -6.56 12.10 -15.32
CA ILE A 228 -5.55 12.09 -16.40
C ILE A 228 -4.32 12.91 -15.99
N LEU A 229 -4.52 14.09 -15.39
CA LEU A 229 -3.43 14.94 -14.93
C LEU A 229 -2.55 14.22 -13.90
N ILE A 230 -3.16 13.64 -12.86
CA ILE A 230 -2.43 12.89 -11.82
C ILE A 230 -1.64 11.72 -12.42
N LEU A 231 -2.22 10.99 -13.38
CA LEU A 231 -1.54 9.88 -14.04
C LEU A 231 -0.36 10.33 -14.90
N ILE A 232 -0.48 11.47 -15.58
CA ILE A 232 0.61 12.09 -16.34
C ILE A 232 1.71 12.55 -15.37
N ASP A 233 1.36 13.23 -14.29
CA ASP A 233 2.30 13.71 -13.27
C ASP A 233 3.09 12.55 -12.67
N PHE A 234 2.40 11.49 -12.22
CA PHE A 234 3.05 10.27 -11.74
C PHE A 234 4.03 9.72 -12.78
N LYS A 235 3.62 9.57 -14.05
CA LYS A 235 4.50 9.07 -15.12
C LYS A 235 5.75 9.95 -15.29
N THR A 236 5.62 11.26 -15.23
CA THR A 236 6.76 12.17 -15.38
C THR A 236 7.70 12.04 -14.20
N GLU A 237 7.19 12.02 -12.97
CA GLU A 237 7.97 11.93 -11.74
C GLU A 237 8.85 10.67 -11.70
N ILE A 238 8.27 9.49 -11.94
CA ILE A 238 9.01 8.23 -11.93
C ILE A 238 9.92 8.05 -13.16
N SER A 239 9.83 8.93 -14.15
CA SER A 239 10.70 8.94 -15.33
C SER A 239 11.90 9.88 -15.17
N LYS A 240 11.87 10.80 -14.20
CA LYS A 240 13.00 11.70 -13.93
C LYS A 240 14.20 10.85 -13.48
N LYS A 241 15.24 10.78 -14.33
CA LYS A 241 16.55 10.24 -13.92
C LYS A 241 17.07 11.16 -12.80
N LYS A 242 17.43 10.60 -11.64
CA LYS A 242 18.21 11.36 -10.64
C LYS A 242 19.45 11.89 -11.37
N ILE A 243 19.49 13.20 -11.63
CA ILE A 243 20.67 13.85 -12.18
C ILE A 243 21.76 13.57 -11.14
N LYS A 244 22.73 12.73 -11.47
CA LYS A 244 23.93 12.61 -10.65
C LYS A 244 24.51 14.01 -10.62
N LYS A 245 24.38 14.73 -9.50
CA LYS A 245 25.24 15.89 -9.25
C LYS A 245 26.65 15.33 -9.39
N LYS A 246 27.32 15.66 -10.48
CA LYS A 246 28.73 15.34 -10.68
C LYS A 246 29.40 16.12 -9.55
N ILE A 247 29.71 15.44 -8.44
CA ILE A 247 30.63 15.99 -7.46
C ILE A 247 31.89 16.19 -8.29
N ILE A 248 32.17 17.44 -8.66
CA ILE A 248 33.47 17.80 -9.20
C ILE A 248 34.41 17.40 -8.06
N ALA A 249 35.06 16.25 -8.21
CA ALA A 249 35.89 15.68 -7.16
C ALA A 249 36.87 16.78 -6.74
N LYS A 250 37.06 16.97 -5.42
CA LYS A 250 38.04 17.93 -4.89
C LYS A 250 39.39 17.79 -5.61
N SER A 251 39.76 16.59 -6.07
CA SER A 251 40.96 16.34 -6.87
C SER A 251 41.02 17.10 -8.21
N PHE A 252 39.89 17.37 -8.88
CA PHE A 252 39.86 18.14 -10.12
C PHE A 252 40.02 19.65 -9.85
N LEU A 253 39.38 20.17 -8.80
CA LEU A 253 39.57 21.56 -8.37
C LEU A 253 40.98 21.80 -7.84
N VAL A 254 41.53 20.87 -7.06
CA VAL A 254 42.92 20.91 -6.58
C VAL A 254 43.91 20.84 -7.75
N LYS A 255 43.65 20.01 -8.78
CA LYS A 255 44.47 20.01 -10.00
C LYS A 255 44.40 21.32 -10.78
N MET A 256 43.24 21.97 -10.85
CA MET A 256 43.14 23.30 -11.47
C MET A 256 43.90 24.36 -10.67
N TYR A 257 43.79 24.34 -9.34
CA TYR A 257 44.45 25.32 -8.48
C TYR A 257 45.98 25.18 -8.51
N ASN A 258 46.48 23.94 -8.47
CA ASN A 258 47.92 23.68 -8.52
C ASN A 258 48.52 23.97 -9.91
N LYS A 259 47.75 23.81 -10.99
CA LYS A 259 48.19 24.15 -12.35
C LYS A 259 48.38 25.66 -12.55
N SER A 260 47.71 26.51 -11.78
CA SER A 260 47.97 27.96 -11.79
C SER A 260 49.29 28.31 -11.09
N TYR A 261 49.60 27.68 -9.95
CA TYR A 261 50.83 27.96 -9.19
C TYR A 261 52.12 27.50 -9.88
N GLU A 262 52.08 26.43 -10.69
CA GLU A 262 53.26 25.96 -11.44
C GLU A 262 53.64 26.87 -12.63
N ASN A 263 52.70 27.67 -13.14
CA ASN A 263 52.98 28.58 -14.26
C ASN A 263 53.60 29.91 -13.79
N ASP A 264 53.31 30.34 -12.56
CA ASP A 264 53.86 31.59 -12.01
C ASP A 264 55.30 31.42 -11.50
N THR A 265 55.67 30.22 -11.05
CA THR A 265 57.04 29.93 -10.55
C THR A 265 58.07 29.76 -11.66
N LYS A 266 57.67 29.38 -12.88
CA LYS A 266 58.57 29.33 -14.05
C LYS A 266 58.88 30.69 -14.68
N LYS A 267 58.15 31.74 -14.30
CA LYS A 267 58.37 33.10 -14.82
C LYS A 267 59.42 33.88 -14.03
N PHE A 268 59.69 33.47 -12.78
CA PHE A 268 60.68 34.09 -11.90
C PHE A 268 62.06 33.42 -11.91
N SER A 269 62.22 32.28 -12.59
CA SER A 269 63.51 31.56 -12.64
C SER A 269 64.34 31.84 -13.91
N ASN A 270 63.87 32.70 -14.81
CA ASN A 270 64.53 33.05 -16.08
C ASN A 270 65.03 34.51 -16.16
N GLU A 271 65.07 35.23 -15.04
CA GLU A 271 65.75 36.53 -14.93
C GLU A 271 66.82 36.44 -13.83
N VAL A 272 67.93 35.77 -14.16
CA VAL A 272 69.27 36.00 -13.58
C VAL A 272 70.29 35.89 -14.70
#